data_AF-A0A537V9Z4-F1
#
_entry.id   AF-A0A537V9Z4-F1
#
_cell.length_a   1.000
_cell.length_b   1.000
_cell.length_c   1.000
_cell.angle_alpha   90.00
_cell.angle_beta   90.00
_cell.angle_gamma   90.00
#
_symmetry.space_group_name_H-M   'P 1'
#
loop_
_entity.id
_entity.type
_entity.pdbx_description
1 polymer ?
#
loop_
_entity_poly.entity_id
_entity_poly.type
_entity_poly.pdbx_seq_one_letter_code
_entity_poly.pdbx_strand_id
1 'polypeptide(L)'
;MSRLPVPRSIVWSIAFTGVFVGHALTYAILAPLAQTRSQLLASTGHAYLPVAVHAGLVSTVVGLATAFLGRLGRGRGASEMAFRALASRVVSFQFLAFAAIEVAERSAARAPLHDLTHVLPVGAVAQLAVGVLMATVIKLVLRAADAAAGILGPASPTPRRSVPVLLSLRAGVPAFTDRLVLGERGPPR
;
A
#
# COMPACT_ATOMS: atom_id res chain seq x y z
N MET A 1 19.31 10.88 10.00
CA MET A 1 17.84 10.89 10.15
C MET A 1 17.26 9.71 9.39
N SER A 2 16.87 8.67 10.11
CA SER A 2 16.33 7.40 9.62
C SER A 2 14.95 7.61 9.01
N ARG A 3 14.81 7.43 7.70
CA ARG A 3 13.53 7.55 6.98
C ARG A 3 12.72 6.28 7.23
N LEU A 4 11.80 6.29 8.19
CA LEU A 4 10.90 5.15 8.44
C LEU A 4 9.99 4.94 7.21
N PRO A 5 9.80 3.72 6.67
CA PRO A 5 8.89 3.42 5.56
C PRO A 5 7.44 3.81 5.89
N VAL A 6 6.52 3.96 4.91
CA VAL A 6 5.09 4.21 5.23
C VAL A 6 4.70 2.86 5.78
N PRO A 7 4.44 2.76 7.09
CA PRO A 7 4.35 1.46 7.69
C PRO A 7 3.14 0.79 7.04
N ARG A 8 3.36 -0.41 6.50
CA ARG A 8 2.31 -1.20 5.83
C ARG A 8 1.06 -1.33 6.71
N SER A 9 1.24 -1.25 8.04
CA SER A 9 0.18 -1.20 9.04
C SER A 9 -0.85 -0.08 8.83
N ILE A 10 -0.48 1.11 8.32
CA ILE A 10 -1.45 2.19 8.04
C ILE A 10 -2.37 1.85 6.88
N VAL A 11 -1.82 1.24 5.82
CA VAL A 11 -2.63 0.79 4.67
C VAL A 11 -3.61 -0.30 5.13
N TRP A 12 -3.16 -1.20 6.00
CA TRP A 12 -4.00 -2.26 6.55
C TRP A 12 -5.06 -1.73 7.52
N SER A 13 -4.75 -0.71 8.34
CA SER A 13 -5.76 -0.11 9.24
C SER A 13 -6.88 0.58 8.45
N ILE A 14 -6.53 1.30 7.38
CA ILE A 14 -7.51 1.92 6.48
C ILE A 14 -8.33 0.84 5.74
N ALA A 15 -7.65 -0.22 5.26
CA ALA A 15 -8.34 -1.33 4.61
C ALA A 15 -9.33 -2.03 5.54
N PHE A 16 -8.98 -2.18 6.83
CA PHE A 16 -9.82 -2.78 7.86
C PHE A 16 -11.08 -1.94 8.15
N THR A 17 -10.97 -0.61 8.19
CA THR A 17 -12.17 0.26 8.23
C THR A 17 -13.08 0.01 7.04
N GLY A 18 -12.51 -0.12 5.84
CA GLY A 18 -13.29 -0.41 4.65
C GLY A 18 -14.08 -1.72 4.75
N VAL A 19 -13.60 -2.71 5.52
CA VAL A 19 -14.37 -3.93 5.84
C VAL A 19 -15.68 -3.55 6.51
N PHE A 20 -15.64 -2.78 7.60
CA PHE A 20 -16.85 -2.39 8.33
C PHE A 20 -17.80 -1.53 7.50
N VAL A 21 -17.26 -0.61 6.68
CA VAL A 21 -18.07 0.23 5.80
C VAL A 21 -18.76 -0.62 4.73
N GLY A 22 -18.02 -1.51 4.05
CA GLY A 22 -18.59 -2.44 3.07
C GLY A 22 -19.59 -3.40 3.70
N HIS A 23 -19.34 -3.83 4.93
CA HIS A 23 -20.23 -4.70 5.70
C HIS A 23 -21.54 -3.97 6.04
N ALA A 24 -21.47 -2.75 6.56
CA ALA A 24 -22.65 -1.93 6.83
C ALA A 24 -23.43 -1.60 5.54
N LEU A 25 -22.73 -1.34 4.43
CA LEU A 25 -23.36 -1.13 3.12
C LEU A 25 -24.09 -2.38 2.63
N THR A 26 -23.52 -3.57 2.84
CA THR A 26 -24.16 -4.85 2.49
C THR A 26 -25.52 -4.98 3.18
N TYR A 27 -25.57 -4.74 4.49
CA TYR A 27 -26.82 -4.78 5.25
C TYR A 27 -27.77 -3.64 4.92
N ALA A 28 -27.27 -2.47 4.51
CA ALA A 28 -28.11 -1.38 4.02
C ALA A 28 -28.78 -1.72 2.67
N ILE A 29 -28.12 -2.50 1.82
CA ILE A 29 -28.69 -2.99 0.55
C ILE A 29 -29.72 -4.09 0.81
N LEU A 30 -29.39 -5.07 1.66
CA LEU A 30 -30.25 -6.21 1.95
C LEU A 30 -31.48 -5.83 2.79
N ALA A 31 -31.34 -4.87 3.70
CA ALA A 31 -32.41 -4.35 4.55
C ALA A 31 -32.44 -2.81 4.50
N PRO A 32 -33.11 -2.21 3.50
CA PRO A 32 -33.14 -0.76 3.32
C PRO A 32 -33.86 -0.03 4.47
N LEU A 33 -34.85 -0.67 5.08
CA LEU A 33 -35.59 -0.13 6.22
C LEU A 33 -34.76 -0.23 7.50
N ALA A 34 -34.52 0.89 8.17
CA ALA A 34 -33.64 0.96 9.35
C ALA A 34 -34.06 0.01 10.49
N GLN A 35 -35.37 -0.13 10.71
CA GLN A 35 -35.91 -1.03 11.74
C GLN A 35 -35.68 -2.52 11.39
N THR A 36 -35.92 -2.92 10.15
CA THR A 36 -35.64 -4.28 9.68
C THR A 36 -34.14 -4.58 9.74
N ARG A 37 -33.31 -3.60 9.37
CA ARG A 37 -31.85 -3.72 9.45
C ARG A 37 -31.36 -3.87 10.88
N SER A 38 -31.86 -3.11 11.84
CA SER A 38 -31.42 -3.22 13.24
C SER A 38 -31.79 -4.59 13.83
N GLN A 39 -32.97 -5.11 13.52
CA GLN A 39 -33.40 -6.46 13.91
C GLN A 39 -32.50 -7.54 13.28
N LEU A 40 -32.22 -7.42 11.98
CA LEU A 40 -31.34 -8.34 11.26
C LEU A 40 -29.91 -8.32 11.80
N LEU A 41 -29.35 -7.13 12.07
CA LEU A 41 -28.02 -7.01 12.66
C LEU A 41 -27.99 -7.63 14.06
N ALA A 42 -29.00 -7.40 14.89
CA ALA A 42 -29.08 -7.97 16.22
C ALA A 42 -29.18 -9.51 16.19
N SER A 43 -30.01 -10.06 15.30
CA SER A 43 -30.18 -11.52 15.19
C SER A 43 -28.97 -12.25 14.59
N THR A 44 -28.07 -11.52 13.92
CA THR A 44 -26.86 -12.10 13.28
C THR A 44 -25.56 -11.76 14.01
N GLY A 45 -25.60 -11.13 15.18
CA GLY A 45 -24.41 -10.77 15.99
C GLY A 45 -23.81 -9.40 15.68
N HIS A 46 -24.33 -8.69 14.68
CA HIS A 46 -23.77 -7.43 14.17
C HIS A 46 -24.33 -6.16 14.81
N ALA A 47 -24.92 -6.23 16.01
CA ALA A 47 -25.47 -5.05 16.70
C ALA A 47 -24.42 -3.95 16.95
N TYR A 48 -23.15 -4.33 17.07
CA TYR A 48 -22.03 -3.40 17.26
C TYR A 48 -21.58 -2.68 15.98
N LEU A 49 -22.03 -3.14 14.80
CA LEU A 49 -21.51 -2.69 13.50
C LEU A 49 -21.61 -1.17 13.30
N PRO A 50 -22.69 -0.46 13.67
CA PRO A 50 -22.72 0.99 13.58
C PRO A 50 -21.58 1.65 14.37
N VAL A 51 -21.30 1.18 15.59
CA VAL A 51 -20.22 1.73 16.43
C VAL A 51 -18.85 1.44 15.82
N ALA A 52 -18.64 0.23 15.30
CA ALA A 52 -17.39 -0.15 14.63
C ALA A 52 -17.10 0.70 13.38
N VAL A 53 -18.13 1.05 12.60
CA VAL A 53 -17.99 1.96 11.45
C VAL A 53 -17.47 3.33 11.90
N HIS A 54 -18.05 3.93 12.95
CA HIS A 54 -17.61 5.23 13.45
C HIS A 54 -16.15 5.18 13.95
N ALA A 55 -15.79 4.16 14.73
CA ALA A 55 -14.42 3.96 15.22
C ALA A 55 -13.41 3.76 14.07
N GLY A 56 -13.81 3.01 13.04
CA GLY A 56 -13.03 2.83 11.82
C GLY A 56 -12.84 4.13 11.06
N LEU A 57 -13.90 4.95 10.91
CA LEU A 57 -13.79 6.26 10.24
C LEU A 57 -12.78 7.18 10.94
N VAL A 58 -12.82 7.25 12.28
CA VAL A 58 -11.82 8.01 13.07
C VAL A 58 -10.42 7.46 12.81
N SER A 59 -10.25 6.13 12.87
CA SER A 59 -8.97 5.47 12.59
C SER A 59 -8.45 5.74 11.18
N THR A 60 -9.35 5.86 10.20
CA THR A 60 -9.02 6.17 8.80
C THR A 60 -8.53 7.60 8.64
N VAL A 61 -9.17 8.57 9.30
CA VAL A 61 -8.70 9.96 9.28
C VAL A 61 -7.28 10.06 9.85
N VAL A 62 -7.03 9.41 11.00
CA VAL A 62 -5.69 9.35 11.60
C VAL A 62 -4.68 8.64 10.69
N GLY A 63 -5.09 7.52 10.08
CA GLY A 63 -4.26 6.76 9.13
C GLY A 63 -3.90 7.56 7.88
N LEU A 64 -4.85 8.30 7.28
CA LEU A 64 -4.59 9.13 6.12
C LEU A 64 -3.71 10.33 6.47
N ALA A 65 -3.92 10.97 7.61
CA ALA A 65 -3.08 12.07 8.08
C ALA A 65 -1.63 11.62 8.32
N THR A 66 -1.45 10.46 8.96
CA THR A 66 -0.11 9.88 9.17
C THR A 66 0.56 9.45 7.87
N ALA A 67 -0.20 8.89 6.90
CA ALA A 67 0.31 8.59 5.57
C ALA A 67 0.74 9.86 4.81
N PHE A 68 -0.06 10.93 4.88
CA PHE A 68 0.23 12.22 4.27
C PHE A 68 1.52 12.84 4.83
N LEU A 69 1.59 13.01 6.15
CA LEU A 69 2.74 13.60 6.83
C LEU A 69 4.01 12.75 6.63
N GLY A 70 3.87 11.43 6.68
CA GLY A 70 4.96 10.49 6.44
C GLY A 70 5.49 10.53 5.01
N ARG A 71 4.63 10.81 4.01
CA ARG A 71 5.02 11.00 2.61
C ARG A 71 5.66 12.38 2.40
N LEU A 72 5.08 13.43 2.97
CA LEU A 72 5.59 14.80 2.91
C LEU A 72 7.06 14.89 3.38
N GLY A 73 7.38 14.23 4.49
CA GLY A 73 8.74 14.23 5.06
C GLY A 73 9.81 13.44 4.28
N ARG A 74 9.44 12.64 3.28
CA ARG A 74 10.40 11.77 2.55
C ARG A 74 10.81 12.24 1.17
N GLY A 75 10.05 13.14 0.56
CA GLY A 75 10.30 13.57 -0.82
C GLY A 75 10.12 12.46 -1.86
N ARG A 76 10.30 12.82 -3.14
CA ARG A 76 9.89 12.08 -4.35
C ARG A 76 10.69 10.80 -4.68
N GLY A 77 11.30 10.10 -3.71
CA GLY A 77 12.23 8.99 -3.97
C GLY A 77 11.74 7.57 -3.63
N ALA A 78 10.57 7.42 -3.00
CA ALA A 78 10.10 6.10 -2.57
C ALA A 78 9.30 5.39 -3.67
N SER A 79 9.71 4.16 -4.01
CA SER A 79 9.01 3.26 -4.94
C SER A 79 7.52 3.16 -4.60
N GLU A 80 6.67 3.60 -5.52
CA GLU A 80 5.23 3.61 -5.36
C GLU A 80 4.64 2.28 -5.83
N MET A 81 3.74 1.70 -5.03
CA MET A 81 3.00 0.52 -5.44
C MET A 81 2.02 0.89 -6.57
N ALA A 82 2.02 0.13 -7.67
CA ALA A 82 1.05 0.33 -8.73
C ALA A 82 -0.39 0.26 -8.19
N PHE A 83 -1.27 1.14 -8.69
CA PHE A 83 -2.67 1.22 -8.22
C PHE A 83 -3.38 -0.14 -8.29
N ARG A 84 -3.20 -0.89 -9.38
CA ARG A 84 -3.78 -2.23 -9.52
C ARG A 84 -3.32 -3.19 -8.41
N ALA A 85 -2.05 -3.12 -8.02
CA ALA A 85 -1.51 -3.94 -6.93
C ALA A 85 -2.03 -3.50 -5.55
N LEU A 86 -2.20 -2.19 -5.32
CA LEU A 86 -2.81 -1.68 -4.09
C LEU A 86 -4.29 -2.08 -4.00
N ALA A 87 -5.06 -1.77 -5.04
CA ALA A 87 -6.49 -2.06 -5.10
C ALA A 87 -6.78 -3.56 -4.96
N SER A 88 -6.05 -4.42 -5.68
CA SER A 88 -6.21 -5.87 -5.54
C SER A 88 -5.94 -6.37 -4.13
N ARG A 89 -4.90 -5.87 -3.45
CA ARG A 89 -4.60 -6.25 -2.06
C ARG A 89 -5.68 -5.79 -1.09
N VAL A 90 -6.15 -4.54 -1.22
CA VAL A 90 -7.20 -3.98 -0.37
C VAL A 90 -8.50 -4.75 -0.56
N VAL A 91 -8.93 -4.97 -1.81
CA VAL A 91 -10.17 -5.70 -2.13
C VAL A 91 -10.09 -7.15 -1.67
N SER A 92 -8.97 -7.84 -1.93
CA SER A 92 -8.81 -9.24 -1.52
C SER A 92 -8.87 -9.39 -0.01
N PHE A 93 -8.16 -8.51 0.72
CA PHE A 93 -8.21 -8.49 2.17
C PHE A 93 -9.62 -8.19 2.69
N GLN A 94 -10.30 -7.20 2.10
CA GLN A 94 -11.63 -6.83 2.53
C GLN A 94 -12.64 -7.95 2.33
N PHE A 95 -12.59 -8.62 1.17
CA PHE A 95 -13.45 -9.75 0.88
C PHE A 95 -13.21 -10.91 1.86
N LEU A 96 -11.95 -11.29 2.08
CA LEU A 96 -11.60 -12.38 3.01
C LEU A 96 -11.98 -12.06 4.44
N ALA A 97 -11.70 -10.83 4.90
CA ALA A 97 -12.06 -10.39 6.24
C ALA A 97 -13.58 -10.33 6.43
N PHE A 98 -14.32 -9.82 5.45
CA PHE A 98 -15.77 -9.80 5.46
C PHE A 98 -16.35 -11.22 5.59
N ALA A 99 -15.92 -12.15 4.73
CA ALA A 99 -16.39 -13.53 4.78
C ALA A 99 -16.06 -14.21 6.13
N ALA A 100 -14.85 -13.99 6.66
CA ALA A 100 -14.44 -14.54 7.95
C ALA A 100 -15.27 -13.98 9.11
N ILE A 101 -15.51 -12.66 9.15
CA ILE A 101 -16.35 -12.02 10.17
C ILE A 101 -17.78 -12.55 10.07
N GLU A 102 -18.38 -12.57 8.88
CA GLU A 102 -19.77 -13.02 8.71
C GLU A 102 -19.97 -14.46 9.20
N VAL A 103 -19.04 -15.37 8.87
CA VAL A 103 -19.08 -16.75 9.35
C VAL A 103 -18.90 -16.83 10.86
N ALA A 104 -17.94 -16.09 11.42
CA ALA A 104 -17.66 -16.10 12.86
C ALA A 104 -18.82 -15.55 13.68
N GLU A 105 -19.36 -14.39 13.31
CA GLU A 105 -20.46 -13.71 13.99
C GLU A 105 -21.74 -14.52 13.94
N ARG A 106 -22.10 -15.05 12.77
CA ARG A 106 -23.28 -15.92 12.65
C ARG A 106 -23.13 -17.21 13.45
N SER A 107 -21.95 -17.80 13.46
CA SER A 107 -21.69 -19.01 14.27
C SER A 107 -21.83 -18.70 15.76
N ALA A 108 -21.28 -17.57 16.23
CA ALA A 108 -21.38 -17.13 17.61
C ALA A 108 -22.83 -16.79 18.02
N ALA A 109 -23.58 -16.15 17.12
CA ALA A 109 -24.98 -15.80 17.30
C ALA A 109 -25.95 -16.99 17.10
N ARG A 110 -25.44 -18.16 16.69
CA ARG A 110 -26.23 -19.33 16.26
C ARG A 110 -27.24 -18.99 15.16
N ALA A 111 -26.89 -18.03 14.30
CA ALA A 111 -27.68 -17.62 13.17
C ALA A 111 -27.50 -18.58 11.98
N PRO A 112 -28.48 -18.68 11.07
CA PRO A 112 -28.38 -19.57 9.93
C PRO A 112 -27.23 -19.22 9.00
N LEU A 113 -26.44 -20.22 8.61
CA LEU A 113 -25.33 -20.07 7.65
C LEU A 113 -25.78 -20.22 6.19
N HIS A 114 -26.95 -20.80 5.92
CA HIS A 114 -27.43 -20.96 4.54
C HIS A 114 -27.72 -19.61 3.87
N ASP A 115 -28.08 -18.58 4.64
CA ASP A 115 -28.24 -17.21 4.15
C ASP A 115 -26.96 -16.60 3.56
N LEU A 116 -25.78 -17.16 3.87
CA LEU A 116 -24.50 -16.70 3.32
C LEU A 116 -24.49 -16.73 1.78
N THR A 117 -25.26 -17.62 1.15
CA THR A 117 -25.37 -17.68 -0.32
C THR A 117 -25.96 -16.41 -0.92
N HIS A 118 -26.78 -15.67 -0.15
CA HIS A 118 -27.35 -14.39 -0.55
C HIS A 118 -26.52 -13.20 -0.08
N VAL A 119 -25.92 -13.30 1.12
CA VAL A 119 -25.15 -12.20 1.71
C VAL A 119 -23.78 -12.05 1.07
N LEU A 120 -23.07 -13.14 0.80
CA LEU A 120 -21.70 -13.10 0.28
C LEU A 120 -21.59 -12.43 -1.11
N PRO A 121 -22.49 -12.68 -2.09
CA PRO A 121 -22.42 -11.99 -3.38
C PRO A 121 -22.63 -10.48 -3.27
N VAL A 122 -23.63 -10.04 -2.50
CA VAL A 122 -23.90 -8.61 -2.27
C VAL A 122 -22.73 -7.97 -1.54
N GLY A 123 -22.21 -8.66 -0.52
CA GLY A 123 -21.04 -8.23 0.22
C GLY A 123 -19.78 -8.14 -0.64
N ALA A 124 -19.56 -9.09 -1.55
CA ALA A 124 -18.43 -9.05 -2.47
C ALA A 124 -18.44 -7.78 -3.34
N VAL A 125 -19.61 -7.42 -3.88
CA VAL A 125 -19.78 -6.20 -4.68
C VAL A 125 -19.56 -4.94 -3.83
N ALA A 126 -20.12 -4.92 -2.61
CA ALA A 126 -19.92 -3.79 -1.69
C ALA A 126 -18.43 -3.62 -1.30
N GLN A 127 -17.74 -4.71 -0.95
CA GLN A 127 -16.31 -4.69 -0.61
C GLN A 127 -15.44 -4.33 -1.82
N LEU A 128 -15.80 -4.76 -3.02
CA LEU A 128 -15.12 -4.33 -4.24
C LEU A 128 -15.21 -2.82 -4.42
N ALA A 129 -16.43 -2.26 -4.33
CA ALA A 129 -16.66 -0.83 -4.50
C ALA A 129 -15.92 0.00 -3.44
N VAL A 130 -16.05 -0.38 -2.16
CA VAL A 130 -15.39 0.29 -1.04
C VAL A 130 -13.87 0.14 -1.12
N GLY A 131 -13.36 -1.04 -1.47
CA GLY A 131 -11.93 -1.30 -1.59
C GLY A 131 -11.27 -0.48 -2.69
N VAL A 132 -11.92 -0.36 -3.86
CA VAL A 132 -11.46 0.51 -4.96
C VAL A 132 -11.48 1.98 -4.55
N LEU A 133 -12.55 2.42 -3.87
CA LEU A 133 -12.65 3.78 -3.34
C LEU A 133 -11.50 4.07 -2.35
N MET A 134 -11.26 3.18 -1.38
CA MET A 134 -10.19 3.33 -0.39
C MET A 134 -8.81 3.38 -1.03
N ALA A 135 -8.52 2.50 -1.99
CA ALA A 135 -7.26 2.52 -2.74
C ALA A 135 -7.07 3.85 -3.49
N THR A 136 -8.16 4.41 -4.03
CA THR A 136 -8.16 5.70 -4.72
C THR A 136 -7.87 6.84 -3.74
N VAL A 137 -8.56 6.89 -2.61
CA VAL A 137 -8.35 7.90 -1.55
C VAL A 137 -6.90 7.87 -1.05
N ILE A 138 -6.36 6.68 -0.73
CA ILE A 138 -4.96 6.53 -0.31
C ILE A 138 -4.02 7.12 -1.37
N LYS A 139 -4.23 6.78 -2.65
CA LYS A 139 -3.39 7.28 -3.74
C LYS A 139 -3.47 8.80 -3.90
N LEU A 140 -4.68 9.37 -3.78
CA LEU A 140 -4.89 10.81 -3.85
C LEU A 140 -4.19 11.54 -2.70
N VAL A 141 -4.27 11.01 -1.48
CA VAL A 141 -3.57 11.57 -0.31
C VAL A 141 -2.06 11.54 -0.48
N LEU A 142 -1.51 10.43 -0.98
CA LEU A 142 -0.06 10.33 -1.26
C LEU A 142 0.38 11.32 -2.36
N ARG A 143 -0.42 11.47 -3.42
CA ARG A 143 -0.16 12.46 -4.48
C ARG A 143 -0.26 13.90 -3.97
N ALA A 144 -1.22 14.19 -3.10
CA ALA A 144 -1.36 15.51 -2.48
C ALA A 144 -0.14 15.83 -1.62
N ALA A 145 0.40 14.85 -0.89
CA ALA A 145 1.64 15.02 -0.13
C ALA A 145 2.83 15.31 -1.06
N ASP A 146 2.93 14.64 -2.21
CA ASP A 146 3.98 14.90 -3.20
C ASP A 146 3.85 16.28 -3.87
N ALA A 147 2.62 16.77 -4.08
CA ALA A 147 2.37 18.11 -4.58
C ALA A 147 2.74 19.17 -3.55
N ALA A 148 2.32 18.99 -2.29
CA ALA A 148 2.67 19.86 -1.18
C ALA A 148 4.19 19.90 -0.95
N ALA A 149 4.89 18.77 -1.02
CA ALA A 149 6.35 18.71 -0.94
C ALA A 149 7.03 19.50 -2.07
N GLY A 150 6.43 19.55 -3.26
CA GLY A 150 6.94 20.33 -4.39
C GLY A 150 6.78 21.84 -4.21
N ILE A 151 5.73 22.27 -3.52
CA ILE A 151 5.47 23.69 -3.22
C ILE A 151 6.29 24.16 -2.01
N LEU A 152 6.38 23.33 -0.97
CA LEU A 152 7.05 23.64 0.30
C LEU A 152 8.56 23.35 0.27
N GLY A 153 9.02 22.55 -0.68
CA GLY A 153 10.43 22.19 -0.81
C GLY A 153 11.28 23.40 -1.22
N PRO A 154 12.54 23.48 -0.77
CA PRO A 154 13.45 24.51 -1.27
C PRO A 154 13.56 24.41 -2.79
N ALA A 155 13.57 25.56 -3.48
CA ALA A 155 13.90 25.63 -4.90
C ALA A 155 15.14 24.78 -5.15
N SER A 156 15.04 23.77 -6.01
CA SER A 156 16.17 22.87 -6.25
C SER A 156 17.39 23.72 -6.58
N PRO A 157 18.55 23.51 -5.91
CA PRO A 157 19.79 24.10 -6.38
C PRO A 157 19.93 23.67 -7.84
N THR A 158 20.16 24.65 -8.70
CA THR A 158 20.43 24.48 -10.13
C THR A 158 21.29 23.25 -10.35
N PRO A 159 20.98 22.39 -11.34
CA PRO A 159 21.78 21.20 -11.58
C PRO A 159 23.21 21.66 -11.81
N ARG A 160 24.11 21.28 -10.90
CA ARG A 160 25.54 21.53 -11.04
C ARG A 160 25.94 20.78 -12.30
N ARG A 161 26.07 21.53 -13.39
CA ARG A 161 26.44 21.05 -14.72
C ARG A 161 27.63 20.11 -14.52
N SER A 162 27.40 18.82 -14.70
CA SER A 162 28.44 17.81 -14.63
C SER A 162 29.40 18.15 -15.76
N VAL A 163 30.51 18.83 -15.42
CA VAL A 163 31.60 18.99 -16.37
C VAL A 163 32.11 17.57 -16.59
N PRO A 164 32.08 17.05 -17.83
CA PRO A 164 32.73 15.78 -18.09
C PRO A 164 34.21 16.01 -17.84
N VAL A 165 34.73 15.44 -16.76
CA VAL A 165 36.17 15.27 -16.61
C VAL A 165 36.54 14.24 -17.67
N LEU A 166 36.95 14.74 -18.83
CA LEU A 166 37.57 13.97 -19.88
C LEU A 166 38.92 13.52 -19.32
N LEU A 167 38.91 12.33 -18.72
CA LEU A 167 40.13 11.65 -18.32
C LEU A 167 40.76 11.14 -19.61
N SER A 168 41.65 11.95 -20.19
CA SER A 168 42.47 11.59 -21.35
C SER A 168 43.33 10.39 -20.98
N LEU A 169 42.79 9.18 -21.18
CA LEU A 169 43.58 7.97 -21.26
C LEU A 169 44.43 8.07 -22.52
N ARG A 170 45.69 8.47 -22.31
CA ARG A 170 46.75 8.47 -23.31
C ARG A 170 46.85 7.07 -23.91
N ALA A 171 46.33 6.91 -25.12
CA ALA A 171 46.56 5.73 -25.93
C ALA A 171 48.06 5.58 -26.19
N GLY A 172 48.61 4.43 -25.82
CA GLY A 172 49.97 4.03 -26.09
C GLY A 172 50.04 2.51 -26.19
N VAL A 173 49.79 1.99 -27.38
CA VAL A 173 49.98 0.61 -27.83
C VAL A 173 50.59 0.74 -29.24
N PRO A 174 51.52 -0.12 -29.77
CA PRO A 174 51.83 -1.50 -29.38
C PRO A 174 53.33 -1.85 -29.22
N ALA A 175 53.51 -3.13 -28.89
CA ALA A 175 54.71 -3.96 -28.81
C ALA A 175 55.77 -3.79 -29.92
N PHE A 176 57.04 -3.97 -29.52
CA PHE A 176 58.10 -4.49 -30.38
C PHE A 176 58.89 -5.55 -29.59
N THR A 177 58.75 -6.81 -30.01
CA THR A 177 59.64 -7.91 -29.66
C THR A 177 60.99 -7.67 -30.32
N ASP A 178 62.08 -7.74 -29.57
CA ASP A 178 63.31 -8.23 -30.18
C ASP A 178 64.22 -8.96 -29.20
N ARG A 179 64.91 -9.94 -29.77
CA ARG A 179 65.51 -11.11 -29.16
C ARG A 179 66.98 -11.08 -29.51
N LEU A 180 67.88 -10.79 -28.56
CA LEU A 180 69.34 -10.94 -28.65
C LEU A 180 69.88 -11.03 -27.21
N VAL A 181 70.22 -12.20 -26.65
CA VAL A 181 71.39 -13.07 -26.88
C VAL A 181 72.63 -12.63 -26.05
N LEU A 182 73.24 -13.64 -25.41
CA LEU A 182 74.57 -13.75 -24.78
C LEU A 182 74.73 -13.34 -23.31
N GLY A 183 74.76 -14.38 -22.47
CA GLY A 183 75.62 -14.44 -21.29
C GLY A 183 75.48 -15.81 -20.61
N GLU A 184 76.50 -16.49 -20.11
CA GLU A 184 77.95 -16.44 -20.26
C GLU A 184 78.44 -17.88 -19.90
N ARG A 185 79.67 -18.23 -20.31
CA ARG A 185 80.30 -19.54 -20.07
C ARG A 185 80.99 -19.60 -18.69
N GLY A 186 80.59 -20.56 -17.85
CA GLY A 186 81.37 -21.43 -16.89
C GLY A 186 82.41 -20.79 -15.93
N PRO A 187 83.23 -21.58 -15.17
CA PRO A 187 83.28 -23.04 -14.86
C PRO A 187 83.51 -23.29 -13.32
N PRO A 188 84.27 -24.31 -12.82
CA PRO A 188 84.07 -25.76 -12.79
C PRO A 188 84.03 -26.39 -11.35
N ARG A 189 83.72 -27.71 -11.34
CA ARG A 189 83.81 -28.76 -10.29
C ARG A 189 82.58 -29.01 -9.44
#